data_AF-A0A1N6N0Y4-F1
#
_entry.id   AF-A0A1N6N0Y4-F1
#
_cell.length_a   1.000
_cell.length_b   1.000
_cell.length_c   1.000
_cell.angle_alpha   90.00
_cell.angle_beta   90.00
_cell.angle_gamma   90.00
#
_symmetry.space_group_name_H-M   'P 1'
#
loop_
_entity.id
_entity.type
_entity.pdbx_description
1 polymer ?
#
loop_
_entity_poly.entity_id
_entity_poly.type
_entity_poly.pdbx_seq_one_letter_code
_entity_poly.pdbx_strand_id
1 'polypeptide(L)'
;MIFYKLIPLKYREVVRALANLGFEMKPKKGTSHEQWIKKEDGHKWVVTVDKSHAPFSRDLIKSMAKQAGMSAKRFHSLCKGTISCDEVLADGLSRD
;
A
#
# COMPACT_ATOMS: atom_id res chain seq x y z
N MET A 1 -17.96 13.40 -24.54
CA MET A 1 -16.73 13.65 -23.76
C MET A 1 -16.58 12.57 -22.71
N ILE A 2 -15.73 11.57 -22.98
CA ILE A 2 -15.42 10.51 -22.01
C ILE A 2 -14.41 11.11 -21.04
N PHE A 3 -14.87 11.45 -19.84
CA PHE A 3 -13.97 11.82 -18.74
C PHE A 3 -13.15 10.57 -18.38
N TYR A 4 -11.90 10.50 -18.82
CA TYR A 4 -10.89 9.63 -18.22
C TYR A 4 -10.58 10.18 -16.83
N LYS A 5 -11.56 10.03 -15.92
CA LYS A 5 -11.42 10.39 -14.52
C LYS A 5 -10.41 9.41 -13.95
N LEU A 6 -9.15 9.85 -13.88
CA LEU A 6 -8.05 9.21 -13.16
C LEU A 6 -8.63 8.60 -11.89
N ILE A 7 -8.86 7.29 -11.89
CA ILE A 7 -9.58 6.62 -10.80
C ILE A 7 -8.68 6.79 -9.58
N PRO A 8 -9.06 7.62 -8.61
CA PRO A 8 -8.24 7.80 -7.44
C PRO A 8 -8.17 6.45 -6.72
N LEU A 9 -6.99 6.05 -6.26
CA LEU A 9 -6.88 4.86 -5.43
C LEU A 9 -7.85 5.04 -4.26
N LYS A 10 -8.78 4.11 -4.12
CA LYS A 10 -9.70 4.11 -2.98
C LYS A 10 -8.97 3.48 -1.81
N TYR A 11 -9.28 3.96 -0.61
CA TYR A 11 -8.82 3.37 0.65
C TYR A 11 -9.01 1.84 0.69
N ARG A 12 -10.12 1.34 0.15
CA ARG A 12 -10.41 -0.11 0.06
C ARG A 12 -9.36 -0.90 -0.72
N GLU A 13 -8.83 -0.32 -1.79
CA GLU A 13 -7.82 -0.98 -2.63
C GLU A 13 -6.48 -1.06 -1.89
N VAL A 14 -6.09 0.02 -1.21
CA VAL A 14 -4.88 0.09 -0.39
C VAL A 14 -4.96 -0.90 0.77
N VAL A 15 -6.09 -0.94 1.48
CA VAL A 15 -6.32 -1.88 2.59
C VAL A 15 -6.31 -3.33 2.13
N ARG A 16 -6.95 -3.63 0.98
CA ARG A 16 -6.88 -4.98 0.38
C ARG A 16 -5.46 -5.38 0.04
N ALA A 17 -4.71 -4.48 -0.60
CA ALA A 17 -3.31 -4.71 -0.94
C ALA A 17 -2.46 -4.97 0.32
N LEU A 18 -2.61 -4.15 1.36
CA LEU A 18 -1.90 -4.32 2.64
C LEU A 18 -2.29 -5.63 3.33
N ALA A 19 -3.57 -5.98 3.38
CA ALA A 19 -4.03 -7.24 3.95
C ALA A 19 -3.47 -8.45 3.17
N ASN A 20 -3.48 -8.41 1.83
CA ASN A 20 -2.89 -9.47 1.00
C ASN A 20 -1.38 -9.62 1.22
N LEU A 21 -0.69 -8.51 1.50
CA LEU A 21 0.74 -8.51 1.82
C LEU A 21 1.05 -9.01 3.25
N GLY A 22 0.03 -9.33 4.05
CA GLY A 22 0.20 -9.78 5.44
C GLY A 22 0.42 -8.64 6.44
N PHE A 23 0.00 -7.40 6.12
CA PHE A 23 -0.04 -6.33 7.11
C PHE A 23 -1.26 -6.49 8.01
N GLU A 24 -1.05 -6.31 9.31
CA GLU A 24 -2.10 -6.30 10.31
C GLU A 24 -2.48 -4.87 10.70
N MET A 25 -3.77 -4.55 10.66
CA MET A 25 -4.27 -3.25 11.09
C MET A 25 -4.18 -3.14 12.62
N LYS A 26 -3.54 -2.08 13.13
CA LYS A 26 -3.59 -1.80 14.55
C LYS A 26 -4.91 -1.15 14.97
N PRO A 27 -5.46 -1.53 16.14
CA PRO A 27 -6.64 -0.88 16.70
C PRO A 27 -6.37 0.60 16.97
N LYS A 28 -7.29 1.46 16.51
CA LYS A 28 -7.13 2.91 16.49
C LYS A 28 -7.23 3.49 17.90
N LYS A 29 -6.25 4.29 18.31
CA LYS A 29 -6.39 5.23 19.43
C LYS A 29 -6.74 6.61 18.88
N GLY A 30 -8.03 6.86 18.63
CA GLY A 30 -8.63 8.20 18.56
C GLY A 30 -8.30 9.12 17.37
N THR A 31 -7.44 8.75 16.42
CA THR A 31 -7.11 9.60 15.25
C THR A 31 -7.52 8.94 13.93
N SER A 32 -7.86 9.75 12.92
CA SER A 32 -8.29 9.30 11.59
C SER A 32 -7.20 8.60 10.75
N HIS A 33 -6.01 8.39 11.33
CA HIS A 33 -4.87 7.70 10.73
C HIS A 33 -4.86 6.24 11.17
N GLU A 34 -4.76 5.34 10.19
CA GLU A 34 -4.76 3.90 10.41
C GLU A 34 -3.34 3.39 10.24
N GLN A 35 -2.83 2.66 11.22
CA GLN A 35 -1.49 2.08 11.14
C GLN A 35 -1.59 0.60 10.82
N TRP A 36 -0.87 0.20 9.79
CA TRP A 36 -0.75 -1.17 9.31
C TRP A 36 0.66 -1.65 9.58
N ILE A 37 0.80 -2.77 10.27
CA ILE A 37 2.09 -3.29 10.69
C ILE A 37 2.30 -4.65 10.06
N LYS A 38 3.44 -4.85 9.39
CA LYS A 38 3.91 -6.17 8.95
C LYS A 38 5.19 -6.50 9.70
N LYS A 39 5.30 -7.74 10.16
CA LYS A 39 6.54 -8.29 10.74
C LYS A 39 6.98 -9.45 9.86
N GLU A 40 8.14 -9.32 9.22
CA GLU A 40 8.72 -10.34 8.33
C GLU A 40 10.24 -10.33 8.51
N ASP A 41 10.86 -11.50 8.67
CA ASP A 41 12.31 -11.67 8.79
C ASP A 41 13.01 -10.68 9.75
N GLY A 42 12.45 -10.53 10.97
CA GLY A 42 12.98 -9.63 11.99
C GLY A 42 12.78 -8.13 11.72
N HIS A 43 12.24 -7.76 10.54
CA HIS A 43 11.92 -6.39 10.18
C HIS A 43 10.45 -6.07 10.47
N LYS A 44 10.21 -4.87 10.98
CA LYS A 44 8.87 -4.34 11.25
C LYS A 44 8.59 -3.19 10.30
N TRP A 45 7.69 -3.40 9.36
CA TRP A 45 7.18 -2.39 8.45
C TRP A 45 5.93 -1.75 9.06
N VAL A 46 5.87 -0.42 9.06
CA VAL A 46 4.72 0.33 9.58
C VAL A 46 4.27 1.29 8.50
N VAL A 47 3.08 1.04 7.95
CA VAL A 47 2.44 1.87 6.93
C VAL A 47 1.33 2.66 7.59
N THR A 48 1.33 3.97 7.40
CA THR A 48 0.26 4.85 7.92
C THR A 48 -0.67 5.22 6.77
N VAL A 49 -1.93 4.82 6.86
CA VAL A 49 -2.99 5.12 5.90
C VAL A 49 -3.89 6.20 6.46
N ASP A 50 -3.87 7.37 5.83
CA ASP A 50 -4.75 8.49 6.15
C ASP A 50 -6.01 8.44 5.29
N LYS A 51 -7.16 8.19 5.91
CA LYS A 51 -8.45 8.11 5.22
C LYS A 51 -8.99 9.49 4.78
N SER A 52 -8.57 10.55 5.47
CA SER A 52 -9.01 11.94 5.26
C SER A 52 -8.38 12.54 4.00
N HIS A 53 -7.22 12.03 3.60
CA HIS A 53 -6.50 12.40 2.37
C HIS A 53 -6.94 11.63 1.12
N ALA A 54 -8.10 10.97 1.13
CA ALA A 54 -8.67 10.37 -0.07
C ALA A 54 -9.28 11.48 -0.96
N PRO A 55 -8.91 11.61 -2.25
CA PRO A 55 -8.14 10.68 -3.08
C PRO A 55 -6.61 10.68 -2.84
N PHE A 56 -6.01 9.49 -2.71
CA PHE A 56 -4.56 9.38 -2.50
C PHE A 56 -3.78 9.91 -3.70
N SER A 57 -3.01 10.96 -3.49
CA SER A 57 -2.04 11.46 -4.46
C SER A 57 -0.90 10.47 -4.68
N ARG A 58 -0.22 10.57 -5.83
CA ARG A 58 0.95 9.75 -6.17
C ARG A 58 2.05 9.82 -5.11
N ASP A 59 2.24 10.98 -4.49
CA ASP A 59 3.21 11.20 -3.42
C ASP A 59 2.87 10.43 -2.15
N LEU A 60 1.59 10.36 -1.78
CA LEU A 60 1.14 9.59 -0.62
C LEU A 60 1.30 8.10 -0.86
N ILE A 61 0.98 7.62 -2.07
CA ILE A 61 1.25 6.23 -2.50
C ILE A 61 2.74 5.93 -2.45
N LYS A 62 3.59 6.85 -2.92
CA LYS A 62 5.05 6.70 -2.86
C LYS A 62 5.55 6.62 -1.42
N SER A 63 4.98 7.43 -0.52
CA SER A 63 5.29 7.39 0.92
C SER A 63 4.90 6.05 1.54
N MET A 64 3.67 5.57 1.29
CA MET A 64 3.18 4.27 1.78
C MET A 64 4.00 3.10 1.22
N ALA A 65 4.34 3.12 -0.06
CA ALA A 65 5.18 2.08 -0.67
C ALA A 65 6.58 2.03 -0.03
N LYS A 66 7.19 3.21 0.22
CA LYS A 66 8.48 3.31 0.92
C LYS A 66 8.39 2.77 2.35
N GLN A 67 7.29 3.03 3.06
CA GLN A 67 7.01 2.48 4.38
C GLN A 67 6.79 0.96 4.37
N ALA A 68 6.28 0.41 3.27
CA ALA A 68 6.09 -1.02 3.06
C ALA A 68 7.34 -1.72 2.49
N GLY A 69 8.44 -0.99 2.28
CA GLY A 69 9.68 -1.54 1.73
C GLY A 69 9.63 -1.84 0.23
N MET A 70 8.66 -1.30 -0.50
CA MET A 70 8.46 -1.58 -1.93
C MET A 70 8.43 -0.33 -2.80
N SER A 71 8.57 -0.53 -4.11
CA SER A 71 8.49 0.56 -5.07
C SER A 71 7.05 1.04 -5.28
N ALA A 72 6.87 2.36 -5.43
CA ALA A 72 5.57 2.99 -5.67
C ALA A 72 4.82 2.41 -6.86
N LYS A 73 5.54 1.99 -7.92
CA LYS A 73 4.96 1.33 -9.10
C LYS A 73 4.33 -0.02 -8.75
N ARG A 74 5.02 -0.85 -7.95
CA ARG A 74 4.48 -2.15 -7.47
C ARG A 74 3.27 -1.95 -6.57
N PHE A 75 3.38 -1.06 -5.59
CA PHE A 75 2.27 -0.77 -4.68
C PHE A 75 1.03 -0.27 -5.45
N HIS A 76 1.22 0.62 -6.42
CA HIS A 76 0.14 1.13 -7.25
C HIS A 76 -0.49 0.02 -8.11
N SER A 77 0.32 -0.83 -8.75
CA SER A 77 -0.20 -1.94 -9.56
C SER A 77 -0.89 -3.03 -8.73
N LEU A 78 -0.40 -3.30 -7.53
CA LEU A 78 -1.04 -4.19 -6.54
C LEU A 78 -2.40 -3.64 -6.12
N CYS A 79 -2.47 -2.34 -5.81
CA CYS A 79 -3.73 -1.68 -5.50
C CYS A 79 -4.69 -1.65 -6.70
N LYS A 80 -4.19 -1.63 -7.93
CA LYS A 80 -5.02 -1.74 -9.14
C LYS A 80 -5.41 -3.18 -9.49
N GLY A 81 -4.93 -4.18 -8.75
CA GLY A 81 -5.17 -5.59 -9.05
C GLY A 81 -4.51 -6.08 -10.33
N THR A 82 -3.48 -5.38 -10.83
CA THR A 82 -2.75 -5.75 -12.05
C THR A 82 -1.67 -6.81 -11.80
N ILE A 83 -1.24 -6.98 -10.53
CA ILE A 83 -0.14 -7.87 -10.14
C ILE A 83 -0.56 -8.60 -8.86
N SER A 84 -0.28 -9.90 -8.78
CA SER A 84 -0.55 -10.73 -7.61
C SER A 84 0.58 -10.67 -6.59
N CYS A 85 0.26 -10.97 -5.32
CA CYS A 85 1.21 -10.92 -4.20
C CYS A 85 2.47 -11.79 -4.42
N ASP A 86 2.35 -12.86 -5.19
CA ASP A 86 3.45 -13.79 -5.56
C ASP A 86 4.56 -13.10 -6.39
N GLU A 87 4.18 -12.31 -7.40
CA GLU A 87 5.13 -11.57 -8.23
C GLU A 87 5.82 -10.42 -7.48
N VAL A 88 5.18 -9.89 -6.41
CA VAL A 88 5.80 -8.86 -5.58
C VAL A 88 7.01 -9.41 -4.82
N LEU A 89 6.95 -10.68 -4.41
CA LEU A 89 8.00 -11.37 -3.66
C LEU A 89 9.14 -11.86 -4.56
N ALA A 90 8.85 -12.30 -5.79
CA ALA A 90 9.84 -12.85 -6.72
C ALA A 90 10.92 -11.86 -7.15
N ASP A 91 10.60 -10.57 -7.23
CA ASP A 91 11.49 -9.52 -7.77
C ASP A 91 12.14 -8.71 -6.63
N GLY A 92 12.35 -9.36 -5.47
CA GLY A 92 13.30 -8.96 -4.43
C GLY A 92 14.66 -9.66 -4.56
N LEU A 93 14.75 -10.67 -5.43
CA LEU A 93 15.94 -11.50 -5.67
C LEU A 93 16.79 -11.07 -6.88
N SER A 94 16.45 -9.98 -7.57
CA SER A 94 17.30 -9.39 -8.62
C SER A 94 17.85 -8.02 -8.21
N ARG A 95 18.68 -8.02 -7.18
CA ARG A 95 19.69 -6.98 -6.93
C ARG A 95 20.93 -7.68 -6.38
N ASP A 96 21.63 -8.35 -7.29
CA ASP A 96 23.08 -8.54 -7.20
C ASP A 96 23.74 -7.26 -7.76
#